data_AF-A0A4R1NNR5-F1
#
_entry.id   AF-A0A4R1NNR5-F1
#
_cell.length_a   1.000
_cell.length_b   1.000
_cell.length_c   1.000
_cell.angle_alpha   90.00
_cell.angle_beta   90.00
_cell.angle_gamma   90.00
#
_symmetry.space_group_name_H-M   'P 1'
#
loop_
_entity.id
_entity.type
_entity.pdbx_description
1 polymer ?
#
loop_
_entity_poly.entity_id
_entity_poly.type
_entity_poly.pdbx_seq_one_letter_code
_entity_poly.pdbx_strand_id
1 'polypeptide(L)'
;MKSLSVMVTALGLLALAGCSVLEGKPVPPPPPTHQAQEIQRDQAGSLQVLDRFSVERRGSPMDVEHVVRVKANAAHATYYQIVALSELITSGKWRADVILYR
;
A
#
# COMPACT_ATOMS: atom_id res chain seq x y z
N MET A 1 14.86 -39.81 -20.56
CA MET A 1 14.42 -38.56 -21.23
C MET A 1 12.99 -38.16 -20.88
N LYS A 2 12.00 -39.08 -20.94
CA LYS A 2 10.61 -38.82 -20.53
C LYS A 2 10.45 -38.41 -19.05
N SER A 3 11.14 -39.09 -18.13
CA SER A 3 11.11 -38.79 -16.68
C SER A 3 11.70 -37.42 -16.33
N LEU A 4 12.77 -37.01 -17.02
CA LEU A 4 13.41 -35.70 -16.83
C LEU A 4 12.50 -34.55 -17.31
N SER A 5 11.79 -34.76 -18.42
CA SER A 5 10.82 -33.77 -18.93
C SER A 5 9.62 -33.60 -17.99
N VAL A 6 9.10 -34.69 -17.42
CA VAL A 6 7.99 -34.64 -16.44
C VAL A 6 8.40 -33.90 -15.17
N MET A 7 9.64 -34.09 -14.70
CA MET A 7 10.16 -33.43 -13.50
C MET A 7 10.35 -31.92 -13.71
N VAL A 8 10.81 -31.49 -14.90
CA VAL A 8 10.94 -30.06 -15.24
C VAL A 8 9.57 -29.39 -15.34
N THR A 9 8.58 -30.05 -15.96
CA THR A 9 7.21 -29.51 -16.06
C THR A 9 6.54 -29.41 -14.68
N ALA A 10 6.74 -30.39 -13.80
CA ALA A 10 6.22 -30.36 -12.44
C ALA A 10 6.84 -29.21 -11.62
N LEU A 11 8.15 -29.00 -11.73
CA LEU A 11 8.82 -27.91 -11.02
C LEU A 11 8.36 -26.52 -11.50
N GLY A 12 8.10 -26.37 -12.79
CA GLY A 12 7.52 -25.15 -13.35
C GLY A 12 6.12 -24.85 -12.79
N LEU A 13 5.25 -25.86 -12.69
CA LEU A 13 3.90 -25.68 -12.15
C LEU A 13 3.90 -25.28 -10.66
N LEU A 14 4.82 -25.83 -9.85
CA LEU A 14 4.97 -25.41 -8.45
C LEU A 14 5.50 -23.97 -8.33
N ALA A 15 6.40 -23.54 -9.22
CA ALA A 15 6.92 -22.18 -9.22
C ALA A 15 5.84 -21.14 -9.54
N LEU A 16 4.89 -21.45 -10.43
CA LEU A 16 3.77 -20.56 -10.75
C LEU A 16 2.71 -20.49 -9.63
N ALA A 17 2.47 -21.59 -8.91
CA ALA A 17 1.54 -21.60 -7.77
C ALA A 17 2.01 -20.73 -6.59
N GLY A 18 3.31 -20.49 -6.46
CA GLY A 18 3.89 -19.65 -5.41
C GLY A 18 3.54 -18.15 -5.54
N CYS A 19 3.24 -17.66 -6.74
CA CYS A 19 2.90 -16.24 -6.95
C CYS A 19 1.56 -15.86 -6.29
N SER A 20 0.56 -16.74 -6.34
CA SER A 20 -0.77 -16.46 -5.78
C SER A 20 -0.79 -16.38 -4.25
N VAL A 21 0.23 -16.90 -3.55
CA VAL A 21 0.36 -16.76 -2.09
C VAL A 21 0.76 -15.34 -1.67
N LEU A 22 1.43 -14.60 -2.55
CA LEU A 22 1.87 -13.22 -2.29
C LEU A 22 0.72 -12.22 -2.47
N GLU A 23 -0.30 -12.59 -3.23
CA GLU A 23 -1.58 -11.90 -3.33
C GLU A 23 -2.44 -12.33 -2.13
N GLY A 24 -2.18 -11.74 -0.96
CA GLY A 24 -3.03 -11.92 0.21
C GLY A 24 -4.50 -11.77 -0.14
N LYS A 25 -5.38 -12.53 0.55
CA LYS A 25 -6.82 -12.47 0.29
C LYS A 25 -7.31 -11.02 0.49
N PRO A 26 -8.04 -10.44 -0.49
CA PRO A 26 -8.62 -9.12 -0.30
C PRO A 26 -9.47 -9.08 0.96
N VAL A 27 -9.22 -8.07 1.79
CA VAL A 27 -9.98 -7.81 3.02
C VAL A 27 -10.84 -6.57 2.74
N PRO A 28 -12.14 -6.54 3.08
CA PRO A 28 -12.92 -5.33 2.90
C PRO A 28 -12.33 -4.17 3.74
N PRO A 29 -12.34 -2.92 3.23
CA PRO A 29 -11.95 -1.77 4.02
C PRO A 29 -12.89 -1.60 5.24
N PRO A 30 -12.42 -0.95 6.32
CA PRO A 30 -13.28 -0.65 7.46
C PRO A 30 -14.46 0.23 7.04
N PRO A 31 -15.59 0.22 7.77
CA PRO A 31 -16.72 1.10 7.46
C PRO A 31 -16.30 2.58 7.42
N PRO A 32 -16.71 3.35 6.40
CA PRO A 32 -16.40 4.77 6.29
C PRO A 32 -16.76 5.56 7.54
N THR A 33 -15.93 6.54 7.88
CA THR A 33 -16.21 7.51 8.96
C THR A 33 -16.22 8.93 8.44
N HIS A 34 -16.47 9.90 9.32
CA HIS A 34 -16.40 11.33 8.98
C HIS A 34 -14.98 11.81 8.61
N GLN A 35 -13.94 11.05 8.96
CA GLN A 35 -12.55 11.37 8.63
C GLN A 35 -11.98 10.27 7.74
N ALA A 36 -11.01 10.65 6.90
CA ALA A 36 -10.26 9.72 6.09
C ALA A 36 -9.55 8.70 6.99
N GLN A 37 -9.69 7.42 6.64
CA GLN A 37 -9.07 6.33 7.40
C GLN A 37 -7.86 5.78 6.66
N GLU A 38 -6.79 5.46 7.41
CA GLU A 38 -5.68 4.72 6.83
C GLU A 38 -6.10 3.28 6.57
N ILE A 39 -5.73 2.75 5.41
CA ILE A 39 -5.98 1.36 5.02
C ILE A 39 -4.70 0.68 4.57
N GLN A 40 -4.69 -0.64 4.65
CA GLN A 40 -3.63 -1.48 4.11
C GLN A 40 -3.86 -1.82 2.63
N ARG A 41 -2.81 -2.33 1.98
CA ARG A 41 -2.82 -2.65 0.54
C ARG A 41 -3.92 -3.66 0.18
N ASP A 42 -4.13 -4.66 1.02
CA ASP A 42 -5.14 -5.71 0.84
C ASP A 42 -6.58 -5.20 0.96
N GLN A 43 -6.78 -3.99 1.48
CA GLN A 43 -8.06 -3.30 1.62
C GLN A 43 -8.38 -2.34 0.47
N ALA A 44 -7.40 -2.02 -0.37
CA ALA A 44 -7.56 -1.04 -1.45
C ALA A 44 -8.13 -1.64 -2.76
N GLY A 45 -8.25 -2.96 -2.86
CA GLY A 45 -8.43 -3.67 -4.14
C GLY A 45 -9.66 -3.27 -4.96
N SER A 46 -10.74 -2.81 -4.32
CA SER A 46 -11.99 -2.39 -4.98
C SER A 46 -12.21 -0.87 -4.97
N LEU A 47 -11.29 -0.10 -4.40
CA LEU A 47 -11.48 1.34 -4.17
C LEU A 47 -11.08 2.18 -5.39
N GLN A 48 -11.80 3.29 -5.60
CA GLN A 48 -11.48 4.23 -6.65
C GLN A 48 -10.37 5.19 -6.19
N VAL A 49 -9.26 5.23 -6.92
CA VAL A 49 -8.18 6.19 -6.66
C VAL A 49 -8.67 7.61 -6.94
N LEU A 50 -8.51 8.48 -5.95
CA LEU A 50 -8.83 9.91 -6.04
C LEU A 50 -7.60 10.72 -6.47
N ASP A 51 -6.46 10.51 -5.79
CA ASP A 51 -5.22 11.25 -6.05
C ASP A 51 -3.99 10.50 -5.51
N ARG A 52 -2.79 10.93 -5.92
CA ARG A 52 -1.50 10.46 -5.39
C ARG A 52 -0.59 11.64 -5.11
N PHE A 53 0.03 11.65 -3.94
CA PHE A 53 0.98 12.71 -3.59
C PHE A 53 2.12 12.20 -2.72
N SER A 54 3.18 13.01 -2.68
CA SER A 54 4.29 12.84 -1.74
C SER A 54 4.33 14.04 -0.80
N VAL A 55 4.75 13.81 0.44
CA VAL A 55 4.95 14.88 1.41
C VAL A 55 6.21 14.63 2.21
N GLU A 56 6.93 15.70 2.52
CA GLU A 56 8.16 15.65 3.30
C GLU A 56 8.05 16.57 4.52
N ARG A 57 8.55 16.13 5.67
CA ARG A 57 8.55 16.89 6.93
C ARG A 57 9.82 16.65 7.71
N ARG A 58 10.35 17.71 8.34
CA ARG A 58 11.40 17.57 9.35
C ARG A 58 10.78 17.16 10.69
N GLY A 59 11.45 16.27 11.41
CA GLY A 59 10.99 15.71 12.68
C GLY A 59 11.05 14.19 12.66
N SER A 60 9.91 13.58 12.95
CA SER A 60 9.70 12.14 13.09
C SER A 60 8.78 11.59 11.98
N PRO A 61 8.67 10.26 11.82
CA PRO A 61 7.70 9.67 10.90
C PRO A 61 6.25 10.10 11.23
N MET A 62 5.93 10.24 12.52
CA MET A 62 4.60 10.66 12.96
C MET A 62 4.24 12.08 12.48
N ASP A 63 5.22 12.97 12.33
CA ASP A 63 4.98 14.33 11.83
C ASP A 63 4.56 14.34 10.37
N VAL A 64 5.12 13.44 9.55
CA VAL A 64 4.72 13.32 8.15
C VAL A 64 3.36 12.62 8.02
N GLU A 65 3.10 11.57 8.80
CA GLU A 65 1.79 10.90 8.88
C GLU A 65 0.67 11.87 9.30
N HIS A 66 0.93 12.74 10.27
CA HIS A 66 -0.03 13.77 10.68
C HIS A 66 -0.41 14.68 9.51
N VAL A 67 0.56 15.09 8.69
CA VAL A 67 0.29 15.92 7.50
C VAL A 67 -0.48 15.15 6.45
N VAL A 68 -0.19 13.86 6.26
CA VAL A 68 -0.96 12.99 5.37
C VAL A 68 -2.43 12.97 5.77
N ARG A 69 -2.73 12.70 7.05
CA ARG A 69 -4.11 12.67 7.57
C ARG A 69 -4.83 14.00 7.35
N VAL A 70 -4.17 15.13 7.63
CA VAL A 70 -4.74 16.46 7.40
C VAL A 70 -5.06 16.69 5.92
N LYS A 71 -4.14 16.33 5.01
CA LYS A 71 -4.37 16.45 3.57
C LYS A 71 -5.47 15.53 3.05
N ALA A 72 -5.53 14.29 3.52
CA ALA A 72 -6.57 13.33 3.15
C ALA A 72 -7.97 13.81 3.56
N ASN A 73 -8.09 14.34 4.79
CA ASN A 73 -9.32 14.97 5.26
C ASN A 73 -9.71 16.20 4.44
N ALA A 74 -8.75 17.08 4.13
CA ALA A 74 -8.99 18.27 3.31
C ALA A 74 -9.39 17.95 1.87
N ALA A 75 -8.93 16.81 1.34
CA ALA A 75 -9.33 16.29 0.04
C ALA A 75 -10.68 15.55 0.06
N HIS A 76 -11.33 15.44 1.22
CA HIS A 76 -12.55 14.65 1.41
C HIS A 76 -12.40 13.19 0.94
N ALA A 77 -11.22 12.61 1.12
CA ALA A 77 -11.00 11.19 0.85
C ALA A 77 -11.70 10.33 1.90
N THR A 78 -12.25 9.18 1.49
CA THR A 78 -12.79 8.18 2.42
C THR A 78 -11.65 7.42 3.08
N TYR A 79 -10.65 7.06 2.28
CA TYR A 79 -9.47 6.33 2.74
C TYR A 79 -8.18 6.93 2.18
N TYR A 80 -7.07 6.66 2.85
CA TYR A 80 -5.73 6.89 2.35
C TYR A 80 -4.84 5.69 2.63
N GLN A 81 -3.83 5.49 1.79
CA GLN A 81 -2.81 4.47 1.99
C GLN A 81 -1.44 5.13 1.91
N ILE A 82 -0.63 4.97 2.96
CA ILE A 82 0.80 5.30 2.91
C ILE A 82 1.52 4.11 2.26
N VAL A 83 2.01 4.30 1.03
CA VAL A 83 2.67 3.21 0.27
C VAL A 83 4.17 3.14 0.53
N ALA A 84 4.77 4.26 0.97
CA ALA A 84 6.14 4.33 1.43
C ALA A 84 6.26 5.39 2.52
N LEU A 85 7.03 5.08 3.57
CA LEU A 85 7.41 5.99 4.64
C LEU A 85 8.88 5.76 4.96
N SER A 86 9.73 6.77 4.72
CA SER A 86 11.17 6.65 4.92
C SER A 86 11.83 7.96 5.31
N GLU A 87 12.95 7.85 6.01
CA GLU A 87 13.85 8.98 6.25
C GLU A 87 14.65 9.25 4.97
N LEU A 88 14.82 10.53 4.65
CA LEU A 88 15.66 11.01 3.56
C LEU A 88 17.12 11.08 4.00
N ILE A 89 18.03 11.19 3.02
CA ILE A 89 19.49 11.34 3.26
C ILE A 89 19.79 12.51 4.21
N THR A 90 18.97 13.56 4.18
CA THR A 90 19.02 14.62 5.19
C THR A 90 18.40 14.12 6.49
N SER A 91 19.26 13.88 7.49
CA SER A 91 18.81 13.40 8.80
C SER A 91 17.70 14.26 9.41
N GLY A 92 16.74 13.59 10.01
CA GLY A 92 15.55 14.17 10.61
C GLY A 92 14.53 14.64 9.58
N LYS A 93 14.65 14.30 8.29
CA LYS A 93 13.65 14.62 7.26
C LYS A 93 12.98 13.34 6.77
N TRP A 94 11.68 13.24 6.97
CA TRP A 94 10.86 12.09 6.60
C TRP A 94 10.03 12.39 5.35
N ARG A 95 9.78 11.37 4.54
CA ARG A 95 8.93 11.40 3.36
C ARG A 95 7.87 10.30 3.44
N ALA A 96 6.65 10.64 3.05
CA ALA A 96 5.59 9.68 2.80
C ALA A 96 5.09 9.81 1.35
N ASP A 97 4.93 8.68 0.66
CA ASP A 97 4.21 8.58 -0.61
C ASP A 97 2.83 7.98 -0.35
N VAL A 98 1.78 8.59 -0.89
CA VAL A 98 0.39 8.36 -0.47
C VAL A 98 -0.54 8.23 -1.67
N ILE A 99 -1.54 7.37 -1.53
CA ILE A 99 -2.70 7.27 -2.43
C ILE A 99 -3.96 7.60 -1.64
N LEU A 100 -4.83 8.46 -2.21
CA LEU A 100 -6.15 8.76 -1.69
C LEU A 100 -7.21 7.96 -2.44
N TYR A 101 -8.27 7.56 -1.73
CA TYR A 101 -9.38 6.78 -2.28
C TYR A 101 -10.73 7.39 -1.90
N ARG A 102 -11.71 7.20 -2.79
CA ARG A 102 -13.13 7.41 -2.51
C ARG A 102 -13.79 6.11 -2.07
#